data_AF-A0A9Y2E7U9-F1
#
_entry.id   AF-A0A9Y2E7U9-F1
#
_cell.length_a   1.000
_cell.length_b   1.000
_cell.length_c   1.000
_cell.angle_alpha   90.00
_cell.angle_beta   90.00
_cell.angle_gamma   90.00
#
_symmetry.space_group_name_H-M   'P 1'
#
loop_
_entity.id
_entity.type
_entity.pdbx_description
1 polymer ?
#
loop_
_entity_poly.entity_id
_entity_poly.type
_entity_poly.pdbx_seq_one_letter_code
_entity_poly.pdbx_strand_id
1 'polypeptide(L)'
;MELDYYDKLLLGITGSFLVGIVVGVATAVPLHVAMVAGAIGAAPFVYAAMFQHPPLPESHPAVKASALAWHVVAVLAVGAAAL
;
A
#
# COMPACT_ATOMS: atom_id res chain seq x y z
N MET A 1 24.08 1.22 9.31
CA MET A 1 22.89 0.47 9.75
C MET A 1 22.39 -0.27 8.52
N GLU A 2 22.35 -1.60 8.55
CA GLU A 2 21.59 -2.34 7.54
C GLU A 2 20.10 -2.13 7.81
N LEU A 3 19.32 -1.92 6.75
CA LEU A 3 17.86 -1.91 6.83
C LEU A 3 17.37 -3.35 6.99
N ASP A 4 16.53 -3.59 8.00
CA ASP A 4 15.87 -4.86 8.18
C ASP A 4 14.86 -5.12 7.04
N TYR A 5 14.43 -6.37 6.89
CA TYR A 5 13.45 -6.77 5.87
C TYR A 5 12.17 -5.94 5.94
N TYR A 6 11.62 -5.75 7.14
CA TYR A 6 10.40 -4.96 7.30
C TYR A 6 10.63 -3.46 7.06
N ASP A 7 11.82 -2.94 7.34
CA ASP A 7 12.15 -1.54 7.02
C ASP A 7 12.14 -1.32 5.50
N LYS A 8 12.66 -2.28 4.73
CA LYS A 8 12.63 -2.24 3.26
C LYS A 8 11.21 -2.29 2.72
N LEU A 9 10.34 -3.12 3.32
CA LEU A 9 8.92 -3.16 2.96
C LEU A 9 8.22 -1.84 3.27
N LEU A 10 8.45 -1.28 4.46
CA LEU A 10 7.88 0.01 4.86
C LEU A 10 8.30 1.12 3.89
N LEU A 11 9.58 1.15 3.52
CA LEU A 11 10.12 2.10 2.56
C LEU A 11 9.52 1.93 1.16
N GLY A 12 9.26 0.69 0.72
CA GLY A 12 8.55 0.42 -0.53
C GLY A 12 7.11 0.91 -0.53
N ILE A 13 6.37 0.68 0.57
CA ILE A 13 4.99 1.15 0.75
C ILE A 13 4.94 2.68 0.78
N THR A 14 5.69 3.30 1.69
CA THR A 14 5.73 4.76 1.85
C THR A 14 6.27 5.42 0.58
N GLY A 15 7.31 4.86 -0.03
CA GLY A 15 7.87 5.34 -1.29
C GLY A 15 6.84 5.34 -2.42
N SER A 16 6.04 4.29 -2.55
CA SER A 16 5.00 4.20 -3.58
C SER A 16 3.91 5.27 -3.42
N PHE A 17 3.48 5.54 -2.18
CA PHE A 17 2.55 6.63 -1.88
C PHE A 17 3.17 8.02 -2.13
N LEU A 18 4.40 8.23 -1.69
CA LEU A 18 5.11 9.50 -1.90
C LEU A 18 5.30 9.80 -3.38
N VAL A 19 5.65 8.80 -4.19
CA VAL A 19 5.71 8.94 -5.66
C VAL A 19 4.36 9.36 -6.21
N GLY A 20 3.27 8.72 -5.79
CA GLY A 20 1.91 9.12 -6.19
C GLY A 20 1.57 10.57 -5.83
N ILE A 21 1.92 11.01 -4.61
CA ILE A 21 1.72 12.40 -4.17
C ILE A 21 2.54 13.36 -5.02
N VAL A 22 3.83 13.08 -5.22
CA VAL A 22 4.73 13.94 -6.02
C VAL A 22 4.20 14.05 -7.45
N VAL A 23 3.76 12.95 -8.06
CA VAL A 23 3.16 12.98 -9.41
C VAL A 23 1.89 13.83 -9.42
N GLY A 24 0.97 13.64 -8.47
CA GLY A 24 -0.28 14.40 -8.41
C GLY A 24 -0.10 15.90 -8.13
N VAL A 25 0.98 16.29 -7.45
CA VAL A 25 1.30 17.70 -7.16
C VAL A 25 2.14 18.36 -8.26
N ALA A 26 3.07 17.61 -8.86
CA ALA A 26 4.01 18.14 -9.85
C ALA A 26 3.52 18.06 -11.30
N THR A 27 2.40 17.37 -11.56
CA THR A 27 1.85 17.16 -12.91
C THR A 27 0.37 17.53 -12.97
N ALA A 28 -0.22 17.44 -14.15
CA ALA A 28 -1.66 17.61 -14.36
C ALA A 28 -2.49 16.36 -14.02
N VAL A 29 -1.87 15.27 -13.54
CA VAL A 29 -2.60 14.08 -13.11
C VAL A 29 -3.40 14.40 -11.84
N PRO A 30 -4.71 14.15 -11.79
CA PRO A 30 -5.50 14.38 -10.58
C PRO A 30 -4.91 13.62 -9.39
N LEU A 31 -4.81 14.30 -8.24
CA LEU A 31 -4.14 13.74 -7.06
C LEU A 31 -4.72 12.39 -6.63
N HIS A 32 -6.04 12.20 -6.71
CA HIS A 32 -6.69 10.92 -6.37
C HIS A 32 -6.26 9.79 -7.31
N VAL A 33 -6.12 10.04 -8.62
CA VAL A 33 -5.63 9.04 -9.59
C VAL A 33 -4.17 8.68 -9.29
N ALA A 34 -3.33 9.69 -9.05
CA ALA A 34 -1.92 9.48 -8.74
C ALA A 34 -1.73 8.72 -7.41
N MET A 35 -2.58 8.99 -6.41
CA MET A 35 -2.59 8.24 -5.15
C MET A 35 -3.05 6.80 -5.32
N VAL A 36 -4.05 6.53 -6.17
CA VAL A 36 -4.46 5.16 -6.50
C VAL A 36 -3.32 4.41 -7.20
N ALA A 37 -2.62 5.04 -8.14
CA ALA A 37 -1.44 4.44 -8.77
C ALA A 37 -0.34 4.12 -7.73
N GLY A 38 -0.11 5.02 -6.76
CA GLY A 38 0.80 4.78 -5.64
C GLY A 38 0.37 3.60 -4.75
N ALA A 39 -0.94 3.47 -4.47
CA ALA A 39 -1.49 2.34 -3.72
C ALA A 39 -1.32 1.01 -4.45
N ILE A 40 -1.52 1.00 -5.78
CA ILE A 40 -1.26 -0.16 -6.65
C ILE A 40 0.23 -0.54 -6.59
N GLY A 41 1.13 0.44 -6.65
CA GLY A 41 2.57 0.23 -6.49
C GLY A 41 2.96 -0.32 -5.11
N ALA A 42 2.23 0.04 -4.06
CA ALA A 42 2.44 -0.46 -2.70
C ALA A 42 1.95 -1.91 -2.50
N ALA A 43 0.97 -2.37 -3.29
CA ALA A 43 0.34 -3.67 -3.16
C ALA A 43 1.29 -4.88 -3.08
N PRO A 44 2.36 -5.03 -3.91
CA PRO A 44 3.29 -6.14 -3.79
C PRO A 44 4.03 -6.17 -2.45
N PHE A 45 4.38 -5.01 -1.89
CA PHE A 45 5.04 -4.94 -0.58
C PHE A 45 4.10 -5.32 0.56
N VAL A 46 2.84 -4.86 0.49
CA VAL A 46 1.80 -5.25 1.43
C VAL A 46 1.55 -6.76 1.34
N TYR A 47 1.48 -7.31 0.12
CA TYR A 47 1.30 -8.73 -0.08
C TYR A 47 2.46 -9.55 0.51
N ALA A 48 3.71 -9.12 0.27
CA ALA A 48 4.89 -9.76 0.84
C ALA A 48 4.87 -9.73 2.38
N ALA A 49 4.51 -8.59 2.97
CA ALA A 49 4.40 -8.40 4.41
C ALA A 49 3.31 -9.26 5.06
N MET A 50 2.20 -9.50 4.35
CA MET A 50 1.01 -10.14 4.91
C MET A 50 0.93 -11.63 4.65
N PHE A 51 1.49 -12.11 3.54
CA PHE A 51 1.27 -13.48 3.07
C PHE A 51 2.54 -14.27 2.79
N GLN A 52 3.66 -13.62 2.42
CA GLN A 52 4.91 -14.35 2.15
C GLN A 52 5.79 -14.48 3.38
N HIS A 53 5.95 -13.39 4.13
CA HIS A 53 6.71 -13.35 5.38
C HIS A 53 5.89 -12.64 6.45
N PRO A 54 4.78 -13.24 6.91
CA PRO A 54 3.95 -12.61 7.91
C PRO A 54 4.66 -12.55 9.28
N PRO A 55 4.58 -11.42 10.00
CA PRO A 55 5.16 -11.30 11.34
C PRO A 55 4.39 -12.09 12.40
N LEU A 56 3.15 -12.49 12.09
CA LEU A 56 2.24 -13.22 12.96
C LEU A 56 1.79 -14.52 12.28
N PRO A 57 1.46 -15.57 13.05
CA PRO A 57 0.87 -16.79 12.50
C PRO A 57 -0.43 -16.51 11.74
N GLU A 58 -0.69 -17.25 10.65
CA GLU A 58 -1.88 -17.04 9.80
C GLU A 58 -3.21 -17.22 10.54
N SER A 59 -3.23 -18.03 11.61
CA SER A 59 -4.41 -18.22 12.46
C SER A 59 -4.71 -17.03 13.37
N HIS A 60 -3.79 -16.06 13.46
CA HIS A 60 -3.96 -14.89 14.31
C HIS A 60 -5.05 -13.97 13.73
N PRO A 61 -6.07 -13.59 14.51
CA PRO A 61 -7.21 -12.80 14.01
C PRO A 61 -6.81 -11.44 13.42
N ALA A 62 -5.68 -10.87 13.87
CA ALA A 62 -5.13 -9.63 13.31
C ALA A 62 -4.79 -9.75 11.82
N VAL A 63 -4.34 -10.91 11.33
CA VAL A 63 -4.00 -11.10 9.91
C VAL A 63 -5.25 -10.93 9.03
N LYS A 64 -6.37 -11.52 9.43
CA LYS A 64 -7.66 -11.38 8.74
C LYS A 64 -8.19 -9.95 8.80
N ALA A 65 -8.08 -9.30 9.95
CA ALA A 65 -8.51 -7.91 10.13
C ALA A 65 -7.70 -6.95 9.24
N SER A 66 -6.37 -7.10 9.21
CA SER A 66 -5.50 -6.32 8.33
C SER A 66 -5.80 -6.57 6.85
N ALA A 67 -6.07 -7.83 6.46
CA ALA A 67 -6.40 -8.15 5.07
C ALA A 67 -7.71 -7.49 4.67
N LEU A 68 -8.74 -7.58 5.50
CA LEU A 68 -10.02 -6.91 5.27
C LEU A 68 -9.84 -5.40 5.15
N ALA A 69 -9.09 -4.78 6.08
CA ALA A 69 -8.83 -3.35 6.07
C ALA A 69 -8.14 -2.90 4.77
N TRP A 70 -7.13 -3.65 4.31
CA TRP A 70 -6.46 -3.37 3.04
C TRP A 70 -7.42 -3.40 1.85
N HIS A 71 -8.26 -4.44 1.74
CA HIS A 71 -9.20 -4.55 0.62
C HIS A 71 -10.28 -3.48 0.66
N VAL A 72 -10.80 -3.13 1.85
CA VAL A 72 -11.77 -2.04 1.99
C VAL A 72 -11.17 -0.71 1.53
N VAL A 73 -9.96 -0.38 1.99
CA VAL A 73 -9.26 0.85 1.57
C VAL A 73 -9.01 0.84 0.06
N ALA A 74 -8.57 -0.28 -0.51
CA ALA A 74 -8.32 -0.40 -1.95
C ALA A 74 -9.60 -0.19 -2.78
N VAL A 75 -10.72 -0.81 -2.39
CA VAL A 75 -12.01 -0.65 -3.09
C VAL A 75 -12.50 0.80 -3.01
N LEU A 76 -12.41 1.42 -1.83
CA LEU A 76 -12.82 2.82 -1.65
C LEU A 76 -11.94 3.77 -2.47
N ALA A 77 -10.63 3.53 -2.50
CA ALA A 77 -9.70 4.36 -3.27
C ALA A 77 -9.95 4.26 -4.78
N VAL A 78 -10.15 3.04 -5.30
CA VAL A 78 -10.48 2.83 -6.72
C VAL A 78 -11.84 3.44 -7.07
N GLY A 79 -12.86 3.24 -6.23
CA GLY A 79 -14.17 3.85 -6.42
C GLY A 79 -14.12 5.37 -6.45
N ALA A 80 -13.33 5.99 -5.56
CA ALA A 80 -13.13 7.44 -5.53
C ALA A 80 -12.40 7.97 -6.78
N ALA A 81 -11.51 7.18 -7.38
CA ALA A 81 -10.83 7.58 -8.62
C ALA A 81 -11.64 7.35 -9.91
N ALA A 82 -12.78 6.65 -9.81
CA ALA A 82 -13.67 6.39 -10.94
C ALA A 82 -14.84 7.38 -11.06
N LEU A 83 -14.95 8.34 -10.12
CA LEU A 83 -15.97 9.39 -10.05
C LEU A 83 -15.40 10.73 -10.51
#